data_AF-A0ABD2S0U7-F1
#
_entry.id   AF-A0ABD2S0U7-F1
#
_cell.length_a   1.000
_cell.length_b   1.000
_cell.length_c   1.000
_cell.angle_alpha   90.00
_cell.angle_beta   90.00
_cell.angle_gamma   90.00
#
_symmetry.space_group_name_H-M   'P 1'
#
loop_
_entity.id
_entity.type
_entity.pdbx_description
1 polymer ?
#
loop_
_entity_poly.entity_id
_entity_poly.type
_entity_poly.pdbx_seq_one_letter_code
_entity_poly.pdbx_strand_id
1 'polypeptide(L)'
;MASCLKEDIPNMKELLQEQNFYLTTEEGEQGRLPVLVLSMKETNKKKRPAIVFLHSTNKCKEWLRPLLQAYASRGYIAVAIDSRYHGECATNMTTYCDALISSWQKGDTMPFIYDTVWDLIKLEDYLTEREDIDSSRIGITGESLGGMHAWFAAFANTRYSIVVPIIGVQGFRWAIEHDRWQARVDSIKDVFEEACSI
;
A
#
# COMPACT_ATOMS: atom_id res chain seq x y z
N MET A 1 6.90 -11.28 6.23
CA MET A 1 6.98 -12.32 5.19
C MET A 1 8.44 -12.69 4.97
N ALA A 2 8.78 -13.98 4.89
CA ALA A 2 10.08 -14.41 4.37
C ALA A 2 10.01 -14.38 2.84
N SER A 3 10.93 -13.70 2.17
CA SER A 3 11.04 -13.74 0.72
C SER A 3 12.38 -14.32 0.31
N CYS A 4 12.38 -15.30 -0.58
CA CYS A 4 13.60 -15.83 -1.15
C CYS A 4 14.26 -14.74 -2.02
N LEU A 5 15.41 -14.24 -1.58
CA LEU A 5 16.32 -13.49 -2.44
C LEU A 5 16.65 -14.36 -3.66
N LYS A 6 16.90 -13.73 -4.81
CA LYS A 6 17.22 -14.47 -6.04
C LYS A 6 18.50 -15.31 -5.87
N GLU A 7 19.42 -14.85 -5.02
CA GLU A 7 20.68 -15.48 -4.59
C GLU A 7 21.15 -14.80 -3.29
N ASP A 8 22.02 -15.45 -2.50
CA ASP A 8 22.77 -14.80 -1.41
C ASP A 8 23.76 -13.81 -2.03
N ILE A 9 23.33 -12.57 -2.25
CA ILE A 9 24.18 -11.49 -2.78
C ILE A 9 25.11 -11.02 -1.64
N PRO A 10 26.44 -11.26 -1.71
CA PRO A 10 27.36 -10.75 -0.72
C PRO A 10 27.29 -9.22 -0.68
N ASN A 11 27.32 -8.63 0.52
CA ASN A 11 27.30 -7.18 0.72
C ASN A 11 26.07 -6.45 0.12
N MET A 12 24.93 -7.14 -0.02
CA MET A 12 23.69 -6.58 -0.57
C MET A 12 23.32 -5.21 0.03
N LYS A 13 23.45 -5.04 1.36
CA LYS A 13 23.15 -3.78 2.04
C LYS A 13 23.97 -2.59 1.50
N GLU A 14 25.22 -2.82 1.10
CA GLU A 14 26.10 -1.78 0.56
C GLU A 14 25.73 -1.41 -0.89
N LEU A 15 25.16 -2.38 -1.62
CA LEU A 15 24.70 -2.24 -3.00
C LEU A 15 23.30 -1.64 -3.12
N LEU A 16 22.52 -1.60 -2.04
CA LEU A 16 21.19 -1.00 -2.03
C LEU A 16 21.26 0.52 -1.93
N GLN A 17 20.36 1.17 -2.66
CA GLN A 17 20.01 2.57 -2.51
C GLN A 17 18.62 2.66 -1.92
N GLU A 18 18.50 3.35 -0.80
CA GLU A 18 17.26 3.59 -0.09
C GLU A 18 16.92 5.08 -0.11
N GLN A 19 15.65 5.39 -0.33
CA GLN A 19 15.09 6.73 -0.21
C GLN A 19 13.85 6.61 0.68
N ASN A 20 13.81 7.39 1.76
CA ASN A 20 12.63 7.50 2.62
C ASN A 20 12.24 8.98 2.65
N PHE A 21 11.03 9.29 2.18
CA PHE A 21 10.56 10.65 2.01
C PHE A 21 9.03 10.70 2.11
N TYR A 22 8.48 11.92 2.06
CA TYR A 22 7.04 12.14 2.08
C TYR A 22 6.59 12.78 0.77
N LEU A 23 5.46 12.30 0.24
CA LEU A 23 4.74 12.94 -0.85
C LEU A 23 3.49 13.62 -0.27
N THR A 24 3.29 14.89 -0.59
CA THR A 24 2.03 15.57 -0.25
C THR A 24 0.99 15.24 -1.33
N THR A 25 -0.03 14.48 -0.97
CA THR A 25 -1.10 14.02 -1.86
C THR A 25 -2.36 14.89 -1.76
N GLU A 26 -2.57 15.52 -0.60
CA GLU A 26 -3.57 16.55 -0.33
C GLU A 26 -3.26 17.32 0.96
N GLU A 27 -4.12 18.29 1.31
CA GLU A 27 -3.98 19.06 2.55
C GLU A 27 -4.24 18.21 3.81
N GLY A 28 -3.55 18.53 4.90
CA GLY A 28 -3.70 17.86 6.19
C GLY A 28 -2.69 16.73 6.44
N GLU A 29 -2.65 16.22 7.68
CA GLU A 29 -1.66 15.22 8.10
C GLU A 29 -1.80 13.88 7.36
N GLN A 30 -3.03 13.46 7.08
CA GLN A 30 -3.31 12.22 6.35
C GLN A 30 -2.98 12.33 4.86
N GLY A 31 -2.84 13.55 4.31
CA GLY A 31 -2.36 13.80 2.95
C GLY A 31 -0.83 13.78 2.82
N ARG A 32 -0.09 13.49 3.91
CA ARG A 32 1.37 13.35 3.88
C ARG A 32 1.74 11.87 3.80
N LEU A 33 1.88 11.37 2.58
CA LEU A 33 2.17 9.96 2.27
C LEU A 33 3.65 9.61 2.54
N PRO A 34 3.97 8.73 3.50
CA PRO A 34 5.33 8.22 3.72
C PRO A 34 5.68 7.17 2.67
N VAL A 35 6.79 7.35 1.97
CA VAL A 35 7.23 6.50 0.86
C VAL A 35 8.64 5.98 1.13
N LEU A 36 8.79 4.65 1.03
CA LEU A 36 10.07 3.96 1.06
C LEU A 36 10.36 3.40 -0.33
N VAL A 37 11.42 3.88 -0.97
CA VAL A 37 11.92 3.35 -2.25
C VAL A 37 13.24 2.63 -2.02
N LEU A 38 13.33 1.41 -2.52
CA LEU A 38 14.51 0.57 -2.45
C LEU A 38 14.87 0.04 -3.84
N SER A 39 16.13 0.21 -4.24
CA SER A 39 16.64 -0.31 -5.51
C SER A 39 18.13 -0.64 -5.40
N MET A 40 18.69 -1.33 -6.38
CA MET A 40 20.15 -1.48 -6.46
C MET A 40 20.77 -0.16 -6.94
N LYS A 41 21.91 0.22 -6.36
CA LYS A 41 22.79 1.28 -6.88
C LYS A 41 23.22 0.87 -8.29
N GLU A 42 23.12 1.80 -9.23
CA GLU A 42 23.60 1.57 -10.59
C GLU A 42 24.47 2.73 -11.06
N THR A 43 25.40 2.38 -11.96
CA THR A 43 26.25 3.31 -12.68
C THR A 43 25.69 3.68 -14.06
N ASN A 44 24.69 2.94 -14.56
CA ASN A 44 24.06 3.17 -15.85
C ASN A 44 22.68 3.83 -15.71
N LYS A 45 22.37 4.79 -16.59
CA LYS A 45 21.10 5.55 -16.58
C LYS A 45 19.94 4.81 -17.27
N LYS A 46 19.78 3.50 -17.06
CA LYS A 46 18.70 2.74 -17.70
C LYS A 46 17.41 2.86 -16.89
N LYS A 47 16.29 3.13 -17.56
CA LYS A 47 14.94 3.08 -16.96
C LYS A 47 14.56 1.66 -16.55
N ARG A 48 14.05 1.51 -15.33
CA ARG A 48 13.73 0.21 -14.70
C ARG A 48 12.23 0.05 -14.47
N PRO A 49 11.70 -1.18 -14.44
CA PRO A 49 10.35 -1.42 -13.98
C PRO A 49 10.23 -1.08 -12.49
N ALA A 50 9.08 -0.59 -12.08
CA ALA A 50 8.76 -0.31 -10.68
C ALA A 50 7.66 -1.24 -10.17
N ILE A 51 7.68 -1.53 -8.87
CA ILE A 51 6.60 -2.27 -8.21
C ILE A 51 6.28 -1.62 -6.86
N VAL A 52 4.99 -1.32 -6.66
CA VAL A 52 4.45 -0.79 -5.41
C VAL A 52 3.93 -1.94 -4.56
N PHE A 53 4.41 -2.05 -3.33
CA PHE A 53 3.98 -3.02 -2.32
C PHE A 53 3.16 -2.33 -1.23
N LEU A 54 1.99 -2.90 -0.93
CA LEU A 54 1.09 -2.42 0.11
C LEU A 54 1.00 -3.43 1.26
N HIS A 55 1.06 -2.93 2.48
CA HIS A 55 1.09 -3.76 3.67
C HIS A 55 -0.32 -4.15 4.13
N SER A 56 -0.39 -5.23 4.91
CA SER A 56 -1.64 -5.65 5.57
C SER A 56 -2.04 -4.68 6.70
N THR A 57 -3.27 -4.80 7.20
CA THR A 57 -3.76 -4.02 8.35
C THR A 57 -2.80 -4.10 9.54
N ASN A 58 -2.64 -2.99 10.26
CA ASN A 58 -1.76 -2.86 11.43
C ASN A 58 -0.28 -3.17 11.16
N LYS A 59 0.18 -3.02 9.90
CA LYS A 59 1.60 -3.05 9.50
C LYS A 59 2.05 -1.67 9.00
N CYS A 60 3.26 -1.61 8.46
CA CYS A 60 3.88 -0.40 7.90
C CYS A 60 4.78 -0.78 6.71
N LYS A 61 5.28 0.20 5.97
CA LYS A 61 6.18 0.05 4.83
C LYS A 61 7.48 -0.67 5.18
N GLU A 62 8.04 -0.49 6.38
CA GLU A 62 9.26 -1.19 6.82
C GLU A 62 9.05 -2.70 6.95
N TRP A 63 7.82 -3.14 7.26
CA TRP A 63 7.50 -4.57 7.34
C TRP A 63 7.64 -5.28 5.98
N LEU A 64 7.51 -4.53 4.89
CA LEU A 64 7.68 -5.01 3.51
C LEU A 64 9.14 -5.08 3.06
N ARG A 65 10.10 -4.62 3.87
CA ARG A 65 11.52 -4.53 3.50
C ARG A 65 12.10 -5.82 2.89
N PRO A 66 11.81 -7.04 3.38
CA PRO A 66 12.29 -8.25 2.73
C PRO A 66 11.84 -8.37 1.28
N LEU A 67 10.57 -8.06 0.99
CA LEU A 67 10.03 -8.06 -0.37
C LEU A 67 10.67 -6.97 -1.23
N LEU A 68 10.86 -5.78 -0.67
CA LEU A 68 11.55 -4.69 -1.36
C LEU A 68 12.97 -5.10 -1.75
N GLN A 69 13.72 -5.73 -0.85
CA GLN A 69 15.07 -6.25 -1.11
C GLN A 69 15.05 -7.34 -2.19
N ALA A 70 14.09 -8.27 -2.11
CA ALA A 70 13.92 -9.31 -3.09
C ALA A 70 13.64 -8.75 -4.50
N TYR A 71 12.81 -7.72 -4.64
CA TYR A 71 12.53 -7.13 -5.96
C TYR A 71 13.63 -6.18 -6.44
N ALA A 72 14.27 -5.44 -5.54
CA ALA A 72 15.47 -4.66 -5.85
C ALA A 72 16.58 -5.56 -6.44
N SER A 73 16.86 -6.71 -5.83
CA SER A 73 17.85 -7.68 -6.35
C SER A 73 17.48 -8.28 -7.71
N ARG A 74 16.22 -8.16 -8.13
CA ARG A 74 15.72 -8.57 -9.45
C ARG A 74 15.72 -7.43 -10.48
N GLY A 75 16.26 -6.26 -10.12
CA GLY A 75 16.38 -5.09 -11.00
C GLY A 75 15.17 -4.15 -11.00
N TYR A 76 14.24 -4.31 -10.06
CA TYR A 76 13.09 -3.41 -9.91
C TYR A 76 13.43 -2.21 -9.02
N ILE A 77 12.72 -1.10 -9.24
CA ILE A 77 12.55 -0.07 -8.23
C ILE A 77 11.37 -0.50 -7.36
N ALA A 78 11.65 -0.97 -6.14
CA ALA A 78 10.63 -1.46 -5.23
C ALA A 78 10.18 -0.32 -4.30
N VAL A 79 8.88 -0.09 -4.23
CA VAL A 79 8.27 1.03 -3.50
C VAL A 79 7.32 0.46 -2.44
N ALA A 80 7.30 1.02 -1.25
CA ALA A 80 6.28 0.78 -0.25
C ALA A 80 5.79 2.11 0.33
N ILE A 81 4.54 2.13 0.78
CA ILE A 81 3.94 3.27 1.47
C ILE A 81 3.38 2.84 2.82
N ASP A 82 3.27 3.79 3.75
CA ASP A 82 2.34 3.64 4.85
C ASP A 82 0.95 4.05 4.37
N SER A 83 -0.01 3.13 4.46
CA SER A 83 -1.41 3.45 4.16
C SER A 83 -1.96 4.43 5.19
N ARG A 84 -3.03 5.16 4.86
CA ARG A 84 -3.66 6.10 5.79
C ARG A 84 -3.95 5.43 7.13
N TYR A 85 -3.76 6.18 8.22
CA TYR A 85 -3.96 5.70 9.59
C TYR A 85 -3.09 4.51 10.03
N HIS A 86 -2.02 4.19 9.29
CA HIS A 86 -1.06 3.13 9.61
C HIS A 86 0.38 3.66 9.59
N GLY A 87 1.32 2.92 10.18
CA GLY A 87 2.74 3.27 10.17
C GLY A 87 2.98 4.70 10.68
N GLU A 88 3.67 5.52 9.89
CA GLU A 88 3.90 6.93 10.22
C GLU A 88 2.65 7.83 10.08
N CYS A 89 1.57 7.35 9.45
CA CYS A 89 0.27 8.03 9.40
C CYS A 89 -0.61 7.74 10.63
N ALA A 90 -0.13 6.95 11.59
CA ALA A 90 -0.84 6.61 12.82
C ALA A 90 -0.22 7.30 14.06
N THR A 91 -1.04 7.69 15.02
CA THR A 91 -0.56 8.24 16.31
C THR A 91 -0.48 7.17 17.39
N ASN A 92 -1.25 6.09 17.26
CA ASN A 92 -1.33 4.98 18.19
C ASN A 92 -1.88 3.71 17.48
N MET A 93 -2.05 2.62 18.23
CA MET A 93 -2.53 1.35 17.68
C MET A 93 -4.03 1.36 17.31
N THR A 94 -4.83 2.28 17.83
CA THR A 94 -6.27 2.37 17.57
C THR A 94 -6.60 3.34 16.44
N THR A 95 -5.64 4.13 15.95
CA THR A 95 -5.87 5.23 15.01
C THR A 95 -6.69 4.83 13.80
N TYR A 96 -6.41 3.65 13.22
CA TYR A 96 -7.19 3.13 12.10
C TYR A 96 -8.64 2.80 12.48
N CYS A 97 -8.86 2.13 13.63
CA CYS A 97 -10.20 1.82 14.11
C CYS A 97 -11.00 3.10 14.45
N ASP A 98 -10.36 4.04 15.16
CA ASP A 98 -10.94 5.32 15.52
C ASP A 98 -11.34 6.12 14.27
N ALA A 99 -10.53 6.06 13.20
CA ALA A 99 -10.85 6.67 11.92
C ALA A 99 -12.08 6.02 11.25
N LEU A 100 -12.16 4.68 11.23
CA LEU A 100 -13.33 3.98 10.69
C LEU A 100 -14.62 4.35 11.45
N ILE A 101 -14.56 4.39 12.78
CA ILE A 101 -15.69 4.79 13.65
C ILE A 101 -16.09 6.25 13.38
N SER A 102 -15.12 7.17 13.35
CA SER A 102 -15.38 8.58 13.06
C SER A 102 -15.99 8.77 11.67
N SER A 103 -15.49 8.05 10.66
CA SER A 103 -16.02 8.08 9.29
C SER A 103 -17.46 7.56 9.23
N TRP A 104 -17.78 6.48 9.95
CA TRP A 104 -19.16 6.01 10.07
C TRP A 104 -20.09 7.08 10.69
N GLN A 105 -19.66 7.74 11.76
CA GLN A 105 -20.47 8.74 12.46
C GLN A 105 -20.65 10.05 11.66
N LYS A 106 -19.63 10.48 10.92
CA LYS A 106 -19.60 11.82 10.27
C LYS A 106 -19.76 11.77 8.76
N GLY A 107 -19.34 10.70 8.11
CA GLY A 107 -19.36 10.55 6.65
C GLY A 107 -18.40 11.49 5.89
N ASP A 108 -17.39 12.03 6.56
CA ASP A 108 -16.49 13.07 6.03
C ASP A 108 -15.18 12.54 5.43
N THR A 109 -14.85 11.28 5.67
CA THR A 109 -13.60 10.61 5.28
C THR A 109 -13.88 9.19 4.80
N MET A 110 -12.96 8.57 4.05
CA MET A 110 -13.11 7.21 3.52
C MET A 110 -11.91 6.32 3.88
N PRO A 111 -11.63 6.13 5.20
CA PRO A 111 -10.40 5.58 5.75
C PRO A 111 -10.14 4.12 5.39
N PHE A 112 -11.19 3.37 5.03
CA PHE A 112 -11.05 1.96 4.71
C PHE A 112 -10.35 1.74 3.36
N ILE A 113 -10.78 2.47 2.31
CA ILE A 113 -10.35 2.20 0.93
C ILE A 113 -9.91 3.49 0.23
N TYR A 114 -10.80 4.48 0.10
CA TYR A 114 -10.62 5.52 -0.91
C TYR A 114 -9.53 6.53 -0.58
N ASP A 115 -9.30 6.83 0.70
CA ASP A 115 -8.28 7.80 1.08
C ASP A 115 -6.87 7.31 0.68
N THR A 116 -6.56 6.02 0.91
CA THR A 116 -5.27 5.44 0.47
C THR A 116 -5.24 5.27 -1.05
N VAL A 117 -6.37 4.97 -1.70
CA VAL A 117 -6.44 4.88 -3.16
C VAL A 117 -6.11 6.22 -3.82
N TRP A 118 -6.55 7.34 -3.24
CA TRP A 118 -6.15 8.67 -3.68
C TRP A 118 -4.64 8.88 -3.60
N ASP A 119 -4.03 8.48 -2.49
CA ASP A 119 -2.58 8.56 -2.32
C ASP A 119 -1.82 7.73 -3.36
N LEU A 120 -2.36 6.57 -3.75
CA LEU A 120 -1.78 5.71 -4.78
C LEU A 120 -1.87 6.33 -6.18
N ILE A 121 -2.94 7.06 -6.49
CA ILE A 121 -3.03 7.83 -7.75
C ILE A 121 -1.90 8.86 -7.80
N LYS A 122 -1.69 9.60 -6.70
CA LYS A 122 -0.61 10.62 -6.60
C LYS A 122 0.78 10.01 -6.58
N LEU A 123 0.95 8.86 -5.94
CA LEU A 123 2.19 8.12 -5.97
C LEU A 123 2.54 7.73 -7.41
N GLU A 124 1.58 7.27 -8.20
CA GLU A 124 1.83 6.89 -9.57
C GLU A 124 2.13 8.10 -10.48
N ASP A 125 1.51 9.26 -10.26
CA ASP A 125 1.94 10.52 -10.90
C ASP A 125 3.45 10.75 -10.67
N TYR A 126 3.88 10.69 -9.40
CA TYR A 126 5.29 10.85 -9.02
C TYR A 126 6.20 9.79 -9.64
N LEU A 127 5.80 8.51 -9.65
CA LEU A 127 6.62 7.43 -10.22
C LEU A 127 6.76 7.56 -11.74
N THR A 128 5.74 8.04 -12.44
CA THR A 128 5.77 8.28 -13.88
C THR A 128 6.71 9.42 -14.27
N GLU A 129 6.89 10.42 -13.40
CA GLU A 129 7.82 11.53 -13.61
C GLU A 129 9.29 11.19 -13.33
N ARG A 130 9.56 10.08 -12.64
CA ARG A 130 10.93 9.68 -12.31
C ARG A 130 11.74 9.27 -13.54
N GLU A 131 12.92 9.87 -13.71
CA GLU A 131 13.81 9.56 -14.84
C GLU A 131 14.39 8.14 -14.80
N ASP A 132 14.45 7.51 -13.62
CA ASP A 132 14.97 6.15 -13.44
C ASP A 132 13.90 5.06 -13.59
N ILE A 133 12.63 5.44 -13.77
CA ILE A 133 11.49 4.52 -13.94
C ILE A 133 11.04 4.51 -15.40
N ASP A 134 10.72 3.31 -15.88
CA ASP A 134 9.97 3.09 -17.12
C ASP A 134 8.47 3.17 -16.80
N SER A 135 7.84 4.29 -17.16
CA SER A 135 6.42 4.57 -16.85
C SER A 135 5.45 3.56 -17.49
N SER A 136 5.88 2.80 -18.50
CA SER A 136 5.07 1.72 -19.08
C SER A 136 5.13 0.41 -18.30
N ARG A 137 5.92 0.35 -17.21
CA ARG A 137 6.16 -0.85 -16.41
C ARG A 137 6.11 -0.56 -14.91
N ILE A 138 4.98 -0.02 -14.46
CA ILE A 138 4.69 0.20 -13.03
C ILE A 138 3.63 -0.80 -12.59
N GLY A 139 4.01 -1.75 -11.73
CA GLY A 139 3.09 -2.71 -11.13
C GLY A 139 2.68 -2.34 -9.70
N ILE A 140 1.57 -2.90 -9.22
CA ILE A 140 1.10 -2.74 -7.84
C ILE A 140 0.62 -4.07 -7.25
N THR A 141 0.93 -4.31 -5.99
CA THR A 141 0.53 -5.52 -5.25
C THR A 141 0.41 -5.21 -3.76
N GLY A 142 -0.33 -6.07 -3.04
CA GLY A 142 -0.45 -6.00 -1.60
C GLY A 142 -1.21 -7.20 -1.05
N GLU A 143 -1.11 -7.38 0.26
CA GLU A 143 -1.79 -8.45 0.99
C GLU A 143 -2.95 -7.88 1.81
N SER A 144 -4.08 -8.60 1.83
CA SER A 144 -5.25 -8.27 2.67
C SER A 144 -5.76 -6.85 2.40
N LEU A 145 -5.66 -5.92 3.37
CA LEU A 145 -5.98 -4.50 3.17
C LEU A 145 -5.18 -3.87 2.03
N GLY A 146 -3.87 -4.13 1.97
CA GLY A 146 -3.04 -3.70 0.86
C GLY A 146 -3.44 -4.34 -0.47
N GLY A 147 -4.00 -5.56 -0.45
CA GLY A 147 -4.57 -6.20 -1.64
C GLY A 147 -5.85 -5.50 -2.12
N MET A 148 -6.71 -5.07 -1.19
CA MET A 148 -7.89 -4.24 -1.51
C MET A 148 -7.43 -2.91 -2.12
N HIS A 149 -6.51 -2.20 -1.48
CA HIS A 149 -5.97 -0.94 -2.01
C HIS A 149 -5.34 -1.10 -3.40
N ALA A 150 -4.56 -2.18 -3.63
CA ALA A 150 -3.97 -2.45 -4.95
C ALA A 150 -5.03 -2.66 -6.04
N TRP A 151 -6.09 -3.42 -5.76
CA TRP A 151 -7.21 -3.60 -6.67
C TRP A 151 -7.88 -2.26 -6.98
N PHE A 152 -8.27 -1.50 -5.95
CA PHE A 152 -9.05 -0.29 -6.13
C PHE A 152 -8.23 0.83 -6.78
N ALA A 153 -6.94 0.93 -6.47
CA ALA A 153 -6.03 1.87 -7.13
C ALA A 153 -5.93 1.59 -8.63
N ALA A 154 -5.84 0.33 -9.02
CA ALA A 154 -5.79 -0.02 -10.43
C ALA A 154 -7.12 0.13 -11.17
N PHE A 155 -8.24 -0.04 -10.45
CA PHE A 155 -9.55 0.30 -10.99
C PHE A 155 -9.69 1.82 -11.23
N ALA A 156 -9.21 2.64 -10.29
CA ALA A 156 -9.29 4.10 -10.37
C ALA A 156 -8.26 4.72 -11.32
N ASN A 157 -7.09 4.10 -11.48
CA ASN A 157 -5.98 4.58 -12.30
C ASN A 157 -5.38 3.46 -13.16
N THR A 158 -5.69 3.50 -14.45
CA THR A 158 -5.30 2.48 -15.43
C THR A 158 -3.82 2.54 -15.84
N ARG A 159 -3.02 3.43 -15.26
CA ARG A 159 -1.57 3.54 -15.55
C ARG A 159 -0.74 2.47 -14.83
N TYR A 160 -1.28 1.84 -13.79
CA TYR A 160 -0.69 0.60 -13.26
C TYR A 160 -0.81 -0.52 -14.29
N SER A 161 0.33 -0.97 -14.80
CA SER A 161 0.40 -1.92 -15.92
C SER A 161 0.01 -3.35 -15.50
N ILE A 162 0.27 -3.72 -14.25
CA ILE A 162 -0.03 -5.04 -13.68
C ILE A 162 -0.47 -4.88 -12.23
N VAL A 163 -1.46 -5.68 -11.82
CA VAL A 163 -2.07 -5.65 -10.49
C VAL A 163 -2.10 -7.07 -9.94
N VAL A 164 -1.57 -7.29 -8.75
CA VAL A 164 -1.60 -8.60 -8.09
C VAL A 164 -2.16 -8.43 -6.67
N PRO A 165 -3.48 -8.47 -6.48
CA PRO A 165 -4.09 -8.38 -5.16
C PRO A 165 -4.04 -9.73 -4.46
N ILE A 166 -3.32 -9.84 -3.35
CA ILE A 166 -3.17 -11.08 -2.57
C ILE A 166 -4.21 -11.05 -1.46
N ILE A 167 -5.13 -12.02 -1.47
CA ILE A 167 -6.23 -12.17 -0.48
C ILE A 167 -7.02 -10.86 -0.20
N GLY A 168 -7.04 -9.94 -1.16
CA GLY A 168 -7.61 -8.59 -1.01
C GLY A 168 -8.90 -8.39 -1.81
N VAL A 169 -9.55 -9.47 -2.24
CA VAL A 169 -10.73 -9.41 -3.12
C VAL A 169 -11.88 -10.12 -2.44
N GLN A 170 -13.01 -9.44 -2.32
CA GLN A 170 -14.21 -10.02 -1.72
C GLN A 170 -15.45 -9.68 -2.54
N GLY A 171 -16.26 -10.72 -2.79
CA GLY A 171 -17.62 -10.54 -3.30
C GLY A 171 -18.58 -10.16 -2.17
N PHE A 172 -18.65 -8.87 -1.82
CA PHE A 172 -19.52 -8.38 -0.73
C PHE A 172 -20.99 -8.77 -0.93
N ARG A 173 -21.50 -8.62 -2.15
CA ARG A 173 -22.87 -9.04 -2.49
C ARG A 173 -23.09 -10.53 -2.23
N TRP A 174 -22.19 -11.38 -2.71
CA TRP A 174 -22.27 -12.82 -2.49
C TRP A 174 -22.25 -13.15 -0.99
N ALA A 175 -21.36 -12.49 -0.22
CA ALA A 175 -21.27 -12.70 1.22
C ALA A 175 -22.56 -12.31 1.96
N ILE A 176 -23.24 -11.25 1.54
CA ILE A 176 -24.55 -10.87 2.11
C ILE A 176 -25.62 -11.89 1.70
N GLU A 177 -25.72 -12.22 0.42
CA GLU A 177 -26.74 -13.13 -0.13
C GLU A 177 -26.65 -14.56 0.44
N HIS A 178 -25.49 -14.96 0.96
CA HIS A 178 -25.24 -16.32 1.48
C HIS A 178 -24.96 -16.35 2.98
N ASP A 179 -25.17 -15.25 3.70
CA ASP A 179 -24.89 -15.14 5.14
C ASP A 179 -23.43 -15.54 5.50
N ARG A 180 -22.47 -15.06 4.70
CA ARG A 180 -21.01 -15.26 4.84
C ARG A 180 -20.25 -13.96 5.08
N TRP A 181 -20.90 -12.98 5.70
CA TRP A 181 -20.35 -11.65 6.00
C TRP A 181 -19.62 -11.57 7.34
N GLN A 182 -19.77 -12.55 8.22
CA GLN A 182 -19.32 -12.51 9.63
C GLN A 182 -17.82 -12.25 9.74
N ALA A 183 -16.99 -12.94 8.95
CA ALA A 183 -15.54 -12.74 8.95
C ALA A 183 -15.12 -11.30 8.56
N ARG A 184 -15.93 -10.60 7.75
CA ARG A 184 -15.68 -9.18 7.44
C ARG A 184 -16.05 -8.30 8.61
N VAL A 185 -17.20 -8.54 9.24
CA VAL A 185 -17.62 -7.82 10.45
C VAL A 185 -16.58 -8.00 11.56
N ASP A 186 -16.14 -9.23 11.81
CA ASP A 186 -15.14 -9.54 12.83
C ASP A 186 -13.79 -8.82 12.59
N SER A 187 -13.46 -8.49 11.33
CA SER A 187 -12.21 -7.79 10.99
C SER A 187 -12.19 -6.30 11.35
N ILE A 188 -13.37 -5.70 11.56
CA ILE A 188 -13.56 -4.27 11.92
C ILE A 188 -14.72 -4.15 12.92
N LYS A 189 -14.74 -5.07 13.89
CA LYS A 189 -15.89 -5.33 14.76
C LYS A 189 -16.37 -4.10 15.51
N ASP A 190 -15.46 -3.31 16.05
CA ASP A 190 -15.78 -2.11 16.84
C ASP A 190 -16.62 -1.10 16.05
N VAL A 191 -16.41 -0.98 14.73
CA VAL A 191 -17.20 -0.11 13.84
C VAL A 191 -18.66 -0.57 13.79
N PHE A 192 -18.88 -1.88 13.73
CA PHE A 192 -20.23 -2.46 13.70
C PHE A 192 -20.90 -2.42 15.07
N GLU A 193 -20.14 -2.60 16.16
CA GLU A 193 -20.66 -2.44 17.52
C GLU A 193 -21.12 -0.99 17.76
N GLU A 194 -20.33 -0.01 17.34
CA GLU A 194 -20.71 1.40 17.39
C GLU A 194 -21.97 1.67 16.55
N ALA A 195 -22.03 1.14 15.32
CA ALA A 195 -23.17 1.31 14.44
C ALA A 195 -24.48 0.73 15.02
N CYS A 196 -24.39 -0.35 15.80
CA CYS A 196 -25.54 -0.97 16.48
C CYS A 196 -25.99 -0.23 17.74
N SER A 197 -25.23 0.75 18.23
CA SER A 197 -25.51 1.49 19.47
C SER A 197 -26.45 2.70 19.29
N ILE A 198 -26.80 3.01 18.04
CA ILE A 198 -27.66 4.13 17.60
C ILE A 198 -29.10 3.62 17.38
#